data_AF-A0A516INP9-F1
#
_entry.id   AF-A0A516INP9-F1
#
_cell.length_a   1.000
_cell.length_b   1.000
_cell.length_c   1.000
_cell.angle_alpha   90.00
_cell.angle_beta   90.00
_cell.angle_gamma   90.00
#
_symmetry.space_group_name_H-M   'P 1'
#
loop_
_entity.id
_entity.type
_entity.pdbx_description
1 polymer ?
#
loop_
_entity_poly.entity_id
_entity_poly.type
_entity_poly.pdbx_seq_one_letter_code
_entity_poly.pdbx_strand_id
1 'polypeptide(L)'
;MRDWLREASDAYERERLYIVRLTAAVGPLPSTPGASETEATLVSQRHAIETLAKSERRGCALGAATALMADWPAIRTLLDRVADRVGMLKPAMTLPDPDSIIRVINAGTDGPASERALGFGGEQLLLQNRGLFDLLEARAQARGDS
;
A
#
# COMPACT_ATOMS: atom_id res chain seq x y z
N MET A 1 17.73 -9.65 -4.68
CA MET A 1 16.35 -9.81 -4.15
C MET A 1 16.25 -9.48 -2.66
N ARG A 2 16.94 -10.22 -1.76
CA ARG A 2 16.86 -9.94 -0.30
C ARG A 2 17.27 -8.51 0.07
N ASP A 3 18.35 -8.01 -0.50
CA ASP A 3 18.81 -6.64 -0.21
C ASP A 3 17.84 -5.60 -0.76
N TRP A 4 17.32 -5.80 -1.98
CA TRP A 4 16.27 -4.95 -2.54
C TRP A 4 15.01 -4.90 -1.65
N LEU A 5 14.55 -6.05 -1.12
CA LEU A 5 13.41 -6.09 -0.21
C LEU A 5 13.68 -5.34 1.10
N ARG A 6 14.92 -5.42 1.61
CA ARG A 6 15.35 -4.65 2.78
C ARG A 6 15.32 -3.15 2.50
N GLU A 7 15.94 -2.72 1.39
CA GLU A 7 15.95 -1.32 0.97
C GLU A 7 14.53 -0.77 0.74
N ALA A 8 13.67 -1.55 0.08
CA ALA A 8 12.26 -1.21 -0.12
C ALA A 8 11.51 -1.09 1.21
N SER A 9 11.73 -2.01 2.15
CA SER A 9 11.15 -1.95 3.49
C SER A 9 11.61 -0.71 4.26
N ASP A 10 12.91 -0.41 4.25
CA ASP A 10 13.49 0.75 4.93
C ASP A 10 12.97 2.07 4.33
N ALA A 11 12.81 2.11 3.00
CA ALA A 11 12.21 3.25 2.32
C ALA A 11 10.73 3.41 2.69
N TYR A 12 9.97 2.33 2.73
CA TYR A 12 8.54 2.36 3.06
C TYR A 12 8.27 2.71 4.52
N GLU A 13 9.20 2.42 5.45
CA GLU A 13 9.05 2.84 6.85
C GLU A 13 9.04 4.37 6.99
N ARG A 14 9.78 5.10 6.12
CA ARG A 14 9.70 6.57 6.07
C ARG A 14 8.33 7.05 5.62
N GLU A 15 7.71 6.35 4.68
CA GLU A 15 6.36 6.64 4.22
C GLU A 15 5.31 6.34 5.30
N ARG A 16 5.47 5.25 6.07
CA ARG A 16 4.65 4.99 7.27
C ARG A 16 4.73 6.12 8.29
N LEU A 17 5.93 6.60 8.61
CA LEU A 17 6.11 7.73 9.53
C LEU A 17 5.46 9.00 9.00
N TYR A 18 5.53 9.24 7.69
CA TYR A 18 4.81 10.34 7.05
C TYR A 18 3.29 10.23 7.22
N ILE A 19 2.69 9.06 6.98
CA ILE A 19 1.24 8.83 7.17
C ILE A 19 0.82 9.06 8.63
N VAL A 20 1.62 8.58 9.60
CA VAL A 20 1.34 8.77 11.04
C VAL A 20 1.30 10.25 11.38
N ARG A 21 2.30 11.02 10.93
CA ARG A 21 2.36 12.47 11.16
C ARG A 21 1.22 13.21 10.46
N LEU A 22 0.89 12.81 9.24
CA LEU A 22 -0.20 13.40 8.47
C LEU A 22 -1.56 13.16 9.16
N THR A 23 -1.81 11.94 9.62
CA THR A 23 -3.02 11.58 10.38
C THR A 23 -3.12 12.41 11.65
N ALA A 24 -2.02 12.57 12.39
CA ALA A 24 -1.99 13.40 13.60
C ALA A 24 -2.28 14.88 13.30
N ALA A 25 -1.79 15.40 12.17
CA ALA A 25 -2.03 16.79 11.75
C ALA A 25 -3.47 17.05 11.29
N VAL A 26 -4.11 16.07 10.65
CA VAL A 26 -5.53 16.17 10.24
C VAL A 26 -6.47 16.15 11.45
N GLY A 27 -6.09 15.46 12.52
CA GLY A 27 -6.89 15.35 13.74
C GLY A 27 -7.94 14.24 13.68
N PRO A 28 -8.76 14.10 14.73
CA PRO A 28 -9.69 12.98 14.87
C PRO A 28 -10.78 13.02 13.81
N LEU A 29 -11.12 11.83 13.27
CA LEU A 29 -12.30 11.66 12.42
C LEU A 29 -13.58 11.87 13.25
N PRO A 30 -14.55 12.66 12.77
CA PRO A 30 -15.87 12.71 13.38
C PRO A 30 -16.53 11.33 13.35
N SER A 31 -17.28 10.98 14.40
CA SER A 31 -18.04 9.73 14.46
C SER A 31 -18.94 9.61 13.22
N THR A 32 -18.64 8.64 12.36
CA THR A 32 -19.44 8.34 11.17
C THR A 32 -20.17 7.01 11.41
N PRO A 33 -21.46 6.87 11.03
CA PRO A 33 -22.13 5.56 10.96
C PRO A 33 -21.29 4.52 10.18
N GLY A 34 -21.39 3.23 10.52
CA GLY A 34 -20.66 2.15 9.82
C GLY A 34 -19.22 1.90 10.30
N ALA A 35 -18.88 2.32 11.52
CA ALA A 35 -17.54 2.11 12.09
C ALA A 35 -17.17 0.62 12.25
N SER A 36 -18.13 -0.23 12.65
CA SER A 36 -17.91 -1.68 12.82
C SER A 36 -17.66 -2.41 11.50
N GLU A 37 -18.39 -2.05 10.45
CA GLU A 37 -18.20 -2.61 9.09
C GLU A 37 -16.84 -2.18 8.53
N THR A 38 -16.47 -0.91 8.72
CA THR A 38 -15.14 -0.39 8.36
C THR A 38 -14.04 -1.19 9.04
N GLU A 39 -14.17 -1.45 10.35
CA GLU A 39 -13.18 -2.21 11.11
C GLU A 39 -13.06 -3.66 10.64
N ALA A 40 -14.18 -4.34 10.38
CA ALA A 40 -14.20 -5.70 9.85
C ALA A 40 -13.50 -5.79 8.48
N THR A 41 -13.76 -4.84 7.58
CA THR A 41 -13.10 -4.78 6.28
C THR A 41 -11.59 -4.57 6.43
N LEU A 42 -11.16 -3.65 7.31
CA LEU A 42 -9.73 -3.41 7.56
C LEU A 42 -9.02 -4.64 8.12
N VAL A 43 -9.65 -5.37 9.04
CA VAL A 43 -9.10 -6.64 9.58
C VAL A 43 -8.97 -7.69 8.47
N SER A 44 -9.97 -7.82 7.61
CA SER A 44 -9.95 -8.75 6.48
C SER A 44 -8.82 -8.44 5.49
N GLN A 45 -8.67 -7.17 5.09
CA GLN A 45 -7.60 -6.73 4.19
C GLN A 45 -6.21 -6.95 4.80
N ARG A 46 -6.04 -6.63 6.09
CA ARG A 46 -4.79 -6.91 6.80
C ARG A 46 -4.46 -8.40 6.75
N HIS A 47 -5.43 -9.27 7.01
CA HIS A 47 -5.22 -10.71 6.95
C HIS A 47 -4.83 -11.19 5.55
N ALA A 48 -5.45 -10.64 4.50
CA ALA A 48 -5.09 -10.94 3.11
C ALA A 48 -3.63 -10.54 2.81
N ILE A 49 -3.21 -9.34 3.22
CA ILE A 49 -1.83 -8.86 3.03
C ILE A 49 -0.83 -9.71 3.82
N GLU A 50 -1.15 -10.07 5.07
CA GLU A 50 -0.29 -10.96 5.88
C GLU A 50 -0.15 -12.34 5.23
N THR A 51 -1.20 -12.84 4.58
CA THR A 51 -1.15 -14.10 3.83
C THR A 51 -0.25 -14.01 2.62
N LEU A 52 -0.28 -12.89 1.88
CA LEU A 52 0.65 -12.64 0.76
C LEU A 52 2.10 -12.59 1.24
N ALA A 53 2.37 -11.90 2.34
CA ALA A 53 3.70 -11.77 2.92
C ALA A 53 4.29 -13.12 3.40
N LYS A 54 3.44 -14.04 3.86
CA LYS A 54 3.83 -15.39 4.33
C LYS A 54 3.77 -16.45 3.23
N SER A 55 3.54 -16.07 1.97
CA SER A 55 3.36 -17.04 0.89
C SER A 55 4.68 -17.74 0.54
N GLU A 56 4.70 -19.07 0.70
CA GLU A 56 5.82 -19.94 0.27
C GLU A 56 5.89 -20.10 -1.27
N ARG A 57 4.88 -19.63 -2.00
CA ARG A 57 4.88 -19.68 -3.47
C ARG A 57 5.90 -18.69 -4.01
N ARG A 58 7.05 -19.22 -4.45
CA ARG A 58 8.15 -18.45 -5.04
C ARG A 58 7.63 -17.44 -6.07
N GLY A 59 7.88 -16.15 -5.82
CA GLY A 59 7.41 -15.04 -6.65
C GLY A 59 6.22 -14.27 -6.05
N CYS A 60 5.34 -14.90 -5.27
CA CYS A 60 4.12 -14.28 -4.75
C CYS A 60 4.38 -13.06 -3.85
N ALA A 61 5.18 -13.24 -2.79
CA ALA A 61 5.53 -12.14 -1.89
C ALA A 61 6.32 -11.03 -2.60
N LEU A 62 7.17 -11.40 -3.58
CA LEU A 62 7.90 -10.43 -4.40
C LEU A 62 6.93 -9.61 -5.25
N GLY A 63 5.98 -10.25 -5.91
CA GLY A 63 4.95 -9.59 -6.72
C GLY A 63 4.14 -8.58 -5.93
N ALA A 64 3.72 -8.97 -4.72
CA ALA A 64 3.06 -8.06 -3.79
C ALA A 64 3.97 -6.88 -3.42
N ALA A 65 5.22 -7.12 -3.01
CA ALA A 65 6.13 -6.02 -2.66
C ALA A 65 6.41 -5.07 -3.84
N THR A 66 6.60 -5.60 -5.05
CA THR A 66 6.87 -4.77 -6.25
C THR A 66 5.64 -3.97 -6.68
N ALA A 67 4.44 -4.55 -6.57
CA ALA A 67 3.20 -3.83 -6.83
C ALA A 67 3.00 -2.70 -5.81
N LEU A 68 3.33 -2.92 -4.53
CA LEU A 68 3.25 -1.89 -3.49
C LEU A 68 4.15 -0.71 -3.82
N MET A 69 5.41 -0.99 -4.16
CA MET A 69 6.37 0.07 -4.51
C MET A 69 5.95 0.83 -5.77
N ALA A 70 5.39 0.13 -6.77
CA ALA A 70 4.96 0.74 -8.02
C ALA A 70 3.71 1.61 -7.88
N ASP A 71 2.75 1.21 -7.04
CA ASP A 71 1.48 1.92 -6.84
C ASP A 71 1.62 3.12 -5.89
N TRP A 72 2.56 3.04 -4.93
CA TRP A 72 2.72 4.04 -3.88
C TRP A 72 2.87 5.49 -4.36
N PRO A 73 3.64 5.83 -5.42
CA PRO A 73 3.75 7.21 -5.89
C PRO A 73 2.40 7.89 -6.20
N ALA A 74 1.43 7.14 -6.73
CA ALA A 74 0.09 7.65 -7.00
C ALA A 74 -0.67 7.95 -5.70
N ILE A 75 -0.63 7.01 -4.75
CA ILE A 75 -1.19 7.17 -3.40
C ILE A 75 -0.54 8.36 -2.68
N ARG A 76 0.79 8.45 -2.76
CA ARG A 76 1.61 9.49 -2.13
C ARG A 76 1.21 10.88 -2.58
N THR A 77 0.91 11.05 -3.87
CA THR A 77 0.44 12.32 -4.44
C THR A 77 -0.89 12.78 -3.84
N LEU A 78 -1.81 11.86 -3.54
CA LEU A 78 -3.07 12.20 -2.87
C LEU A 78 -2.81 12.64 -1.42
N LEU A 79 -1.94 11.93 -0.71
CA LEU A 79 -1.54 12.30 0.65
C LEU A 79 -0.81 13.64 0.70
N ASP A 80 0.00 13.97 -0.31
CA ASP A 80 0.68 15.27 -0.43
C ASP A 80 -0.32 16.43 -0.52
N ARG A 81 -1.43 16.27 -1.23
CA ARG A 81 -2.48 17.28 -1.28
C ARG A 81 -3.12 17.51 0.09
N VAL A 82 -3.21 16.47 0.91
CA VAL A 82 -3.68 16.59 2.29
C VAL A 82 -2.64 17.34 3.13
N ALA A 83 -1.35 17.01 3.00
CA ALA A 83 -0.27 17.72 3.69
C ALA A 83 -0.25 19.21 3.35
N ASP A 84 -0.40 19.56 2.07
CA ASP A 84 -0.48 20.96 1.61
C ASP A 84 -1.65 21.70 2.28
N ARG A 85 -2.81 21.04 2.44
CA ARG A 85 -3.99 21.63 3.09
C ARG A 85 -3.79 21.89 4.58
N VAL A 86 -3.01 21.06 5.26
CA VAL A 86 -2.73 21.21 6.71
C VAL A 86 -1.41 21.91 6.99
N GLY A 87 -0.72 22.43 5.96
CA GLY A 87 0.57 23.13 6.11
C GLY A 87 1.73 22.24 6.58
N MET A 88 1.66 20.93 6.32
CA MET A 88 2.68 19.97 6.75
C MET A 88 3.79 19.81 5.70
N LEU A 89 5.04 19.76 6.16
CA LEU A 89 6.19 19.46 5.29
C LEU A 89 6.17 18.02 4.77
N LYS A 90 6.42 17.88 3.47
CA LYS A 90 6.47 16.61 2.74
C LYS A 90 7.91 16.07 2.73
N PRO A 91 8.21 14.91 3.35
CA PRO A 91 9.51 14.29 3.21
C PRO A 91 9.73 13.83 1.77
N ALA A 92 11.00 13.76 1.35
CA ALA A 92 11.36 13.21 0.05
C ALA A 92 10.96 11.73 -0.02
N MET A 93 10.27 11.37 -1.09
CA MET A 93 9.96 9.97 -1.39
C MET A 93 11.22 9.30 -1.96
N THR A 94 11.67 8.24 -1.29
CA THR A 94 12.93 7.55 -1.62
C THR A 94 12.69 6.07 -1.95
N LEU A 95 11.53 5.76 -2.52
CA LEU A 95 11.20 4.40 -2.93
C LEU A 95 12.09 3.94 -4.08
N PRO A 96 12.24 2.62 -4.29
CA PRO A 96 12.92 2.08 -5.46
C PRO A 96 12.37 2.65 -6.77
N ASP A 97 13.26 3.01 -7.69
CA ASP A 97 12.87 3.49 -9.01
C ASP A 97 12.26 2.36 -9.86
N PRO A 98 11.48 2.69 -10.91
CA PRO A 98 10.86 1.69 -11.78
C PRO A 98 11.84 0.69 -12.40
N ASP A 99 13.06 1.12 -12.77
CA ASP A 99 14.05 0.21 -13.36
C ASP A 99 14.56 -0.78 -12.33
N SER A 100 14.74 -0.34 -11.07
CA SER A 100 15.08 -1.22 -9.94
C SER A 100 14.00 -2.26 -9.67
N ILE A 101 12.72 -1.88 -9.76
CA ILE A 101 11.59 -2.80 -9.66
C ILE A 101 11.65 -3.85 -10.78
N ILE A 102 11.85 -3.43 -12.04
CA ILE A 102 11.94 -4.36 -13.19
C ILE A 102 13.13 -5.32 -13.02
N ARG A 103 14.29 -4.82 -12.58
CA ARG A 103 15.48 -5.66 -12.34
C ARG A 103 15.22 -6.71 -11.27
N VAL A 104 14.57 -6.38 -10.16
CA VAL A 104 14.30 -7.36 -9.09
C VAL A 104 13.27 -8.39 -9.50
N ILE A 105 12.26 -8.01 -10.30
CA ILE A 105 11.28 -8.93 -10.89
C ILE A 105 12.02 -9.97 -11.74
N ASN A 106 12.82 -9.52 -12.71
CA ASN A 106 13.57 -10.40 -13.60
C ASN A 106 14.56 -11.31 -12.86
N ALA A 107 15.17 -10.82 -11.77
CA ALA A 107 16.08 -11.61 -10.95
C ALA A 107 15.39 -12.57 -9.97
N GLY A 108 14.10 -12.35 -9.68
CA GLY A 108 13.31 -13.10 -8.70
C GLY A 108 12.45 -14.21 -9.30
N THR A 109 12.37 -14.28 -10.63
CA THR A 109 11.63 -15.29 -11.39
C THR A 109 12.56 -16.12 -12.26
N ASP A 110 12.30 -17.42 -12.32
CA ASP A 110 13.11 -18.44 -12.99
C ASP A 110 12.28 -19.38 -13.89
N GLY A 111 11.06 -18.98 -14.21
CA GLY A 111 10.22 -19.63 -15.21
C GLY A 111 8.73 -19.36 -15.03
N PRO A 112 7.88 -19.99 -15.86
CA PRO A 112 6.45 -19.66 -15.93
C PRO A 112 5.69 -19.82 -14.61
N ALA A 113 6.13 -20.71 -13.71
CA ALA A 113 5.49 -20.92 -12.42
C ALA A 113 5.73 -19.74 -11.46
N SER A 114 6.97 -19.24 -11.36
CA SER A 114 7.32 -18.11 -10.50
C SER A 114 6.82 -16.78 -11.07
N GLU A 115 6.77 -16.63 -12.40
CA GLU A 115 6.14 -15.49 -13.07
C GLU A 115 4.63 -15.41 -12.78
N ARG A 116 3.90 -16.52 -12.89
CA ARG A 116 2.46 -16.55 -12.53
C ARG A 116 2.23 -16.25 -11.06
N ALA A 117 3.07 -16.76 -10.17
CA ALA A 117 2.98 -16.47 -8.75
C ALA A 117 3.24 -14.98 -8.46
N LEU A 118 4.21 -14.38 -9.15
CA LEU A 118 4.50 -12.94 -9.08
C LEU A 118 3.31 -12.11 -9.55
N GLY A 119 2.75 -12.42 -10.72
CA GLY A 119 1.56 -11.74 -11.24
C GLY A 119 0.38 -11.83 -10.27
N PHE A 120 0.11 -13.03 -9.75
CA PHE A 120 -0.94 -13.24 -8.73
C PHE A 120 -0.69 -12.39 -7.48
N GLY A 121 0.52 -12.40 -6.92
CA GLY A 121 0.83 -11.64 -5.71
C GLY A 121 0.66 -10.13 -5.91
N GLY A 122 1.08 -9.61 -7.07
CA GLY A 122 0.88 -8.22 -7.43
C GLY A 122 -0.60 -7.85 -7.59
N GLU A 123 -1.36 -8.66 -8.33
CA GLU A 123 -2.79 -8.46 -8.53
C GLU A 123 -3.56 -8.46 -7.20
N GLN A 124 -3.28 -9.43 -6.31
CA GLN A 124 -3.92 -9.49 -5.00
C GLN A 124 -3.66 -8.24 -4.17
N LEU A 125 -2.43 -7.71 -4.18
CA LEU A 125 -2.15 -6.46 -3.47
C LEU A 125 -2.95 -5.28 -4.06
N LEU A 126 -2.93 -5.12 -5.39
CA LEU A 126 -3.64 -4.02 -6.05
C LEU A 126 -5.16 -4.08 -5.78
N LEU A 127 -5.73 -5.28 -5.70
CA LEU A 127 -7.11 -5.49 -5.27
C LEU A 127 -7.37 -5.02 -3.83
N GLN A 128 -6.43 -5.26 -2.90
CA GLN A 128 -6.56 -4.73 -1.53
C GLN A 128 -6.49 -3.21 -1.50
N ASN A 129 -5.55 -2.60 -2.25
CA ASN A 129 -5.44 -1.13 -2.33
C ASN A 129 -6.73 -0.53 -2.91
N ARG A 130 -7.26 -1.10 -3.99
CA ARG A 130 -8.53 -0.68 -4.57
C ARG A 130 -9.68 -0.78 -3.56
N GLY A 131 -9.81 -1.92 -2.88
CA GLY A 131 -10.86 -2.10 -1.87
C GLY A 131 -10.76 -1.09 -0.71
N LEU A 132 -9.55 -0.66 -0.36
CA LEU A 132 -9.35 0.39 0.64
C LEU A 132 -9.87 1.76 0.13
N PHE A 133 -9.62 2.09 -1.13
CA PHE A 133 -10.15 3.31 -1.75
C PHE A 133 -11.68 3.27 -1.88
N ASP A 134 -12.25 2.14 -2.27
CA ASP A 134 -13.71 1.95 -2.33
C ASP A 134 -14.34 2.17 -0.93
N LEU A 135 -13.69 1.67 0.13
CA LEU A 135 -14.10 1.90 1.52
C LEU A 135 -14.01 3.37 1.92
N LEU A 136 -12.94 4.09 1.52
CA LEU A 136 -12.78 5.52 1.79
C LEU A 136 -13.88 6.35 1.09
N GLU A 137 -14.23 5.99 -0.14
CA GLU A 137 -15.29 6.63 -0.92
C GLU A 137 -16.66 6.40 -0.27
N ALA A 138 -17.01 5.16 0.07
CA ALA A 138 -18.27 4.85 0.75
C ALA A 138 -18.41 5.63 2.08
N ARG A 139 -17.32 5.72 2.86
CA ARG A 139 -17.28 6.52 4.10
C ARG A 139 -17.42 8.01 3.88
N ALA A 140 -16.92 8.54 2.76
CA ALA A 140 -17.09 9.94 2.41
C ALA A 140 -18.54 10.24 2.01
N GLN A 141 -19.17 9.36 1.22
CA GLN A 141 -20.58 9.47 0.83
C GLN A 141 -21.51 9.45 2.05
N ALA A 142 -21.32 8.50 2.97
CA ALA A 142 -22.12 8.39 4.19
C ALA A 142 -22.09 9.67 5.07
N ARG A 143 -21.01 10.47 5.00
CA ARG A 143 -20.92 11.77 5.69
C ARG A 143 -21.64 12.90 4.94
N GLY A 144 -21.71 12.83 3.61
CA GLY A 144 -22.40 13.82 2.79
C GLY A 144 -23.92 13.70 2.85
N ASP A 145 -24.42 12.50 3.18
CA ASP A 145 -25.85 12.20 3.35
C ASP A 145 -26.34 12.43 4.80
N SER A 146 -25.49 12.99 5.68
CA SER A 146 -25.78 13.29 7.10
C SER A 146 -26.19 14.74 7.33
#